data_AF-A0A0F9DH62-F1
#
_entry.id   AF-A0A0F9DH62-F1
#
_cell.length_a   1.000
_cell.length_b   1.000
_cell.length_c   1.000
_cell.angle_alpha   90.00
_cell.angle_beta   90.00
_cell.angle_gamma   90.00
#
_symmetry.space_group_name_H-M   'P 1'
#
loop_
_entity.id
_entity.type
_entity.pdbx_description
1 polymer ?
#
loop_
_entity_poly.entity_id
_entity_poly.type
_entity_poly.pdbx_seq_one_letter_code
_entity_poly.pdbx_strand_id
1 'polypeptide(L)'
;MTFDVVPPTEGSHRVLPRPMIRPGQSSTRGMRVAIIHYWLVGMRGGEKVLESLLRMFPDADIVTHVYDPARVSPLIRRHKVITTSINRLPFAPRLYTKYLPLMPRALEEVDLTGYDLVISSESGPAKGVIAPPEAVHICYCHSPMRYLWDQYHTYRREAGFVTRQIMPHMAARLRSWDVISAARVDAFAANSQHVAQRIQKYWRRPAEVIYPPVAVDDFAPIPAADRGEFYLWAGELVAYKRPDLAIEAFNRLDRPLIVIGGPRKAERALAARANSNIRFVGHVPFDKLRRYLASCKALIFPGEEDFGILPVEVMASGRPVIAYGRGGALSTVIDGETGLLFKDQSVEGLVEAVKRFEAEGLEHLDPQALVRHAATFDEAAFQRGIVKLLASQSVRYEPSLEFERTAALAIS
;
A
#
# COMPACT_ATOMS: atom_id res chain seq x y z
N MET A 1 -54.88 5.21 -30.55
CA MET A 1 -54.41 6.60 -30.76
C MET A 1 -52.99 6.51 -31.28
N THR A 2 -52.87 6.52 -32.60
CA THR A 2 -51.64 6.64 -33.36
C THR A 2 -51.13 8.07 -33.22
N PHE A 3 -49.85 8.24 -32.86
CA PHE A 3 -49.21 9.55 -32.87
C PHE A 3 -48.30 9.63 -34.09
N ASP A 4 -48.65 10.56 -34.97
CA ASP A 4 -47.92 10.93 -36.18
C ASP A 4 -46.57 11.57 -35.84
N VAL A 5 -45.53 11.13 -36.55
CA VAL A 5 -44.19 11.69 -36.50
C VAL A 5 -44.10 12.80 -37.56
N VAL A 6 -43.90 14.04 -37.13
CA VAL A 6 -43.58 15.18 -38.01
C VAL A 6 -42.05 15.33 -38.06
N PRO A 7 -41.41 15.42 -39.25
CA PRO A 7 -39.97 15.68 -39.33
C PRO A 7 -39.68 17.19 -39.20
N PRO A 8 -38.56 17.60 -38.57
CA PRO A 8 -38.19 19.01 -38.50
C PRO A 8 -37.50 19.48 -39.79
N THR A 9 -37.87 20.69 -40.19
CA THR A 9 -37.37 21.49 -41.31
C THR A 9 -35.91 21.93 -41.11
N GLU A 10 -35.11 21.88 -42.19
CA GLU A 10 -33.75 22.40 -42.26
C GLU A 10 -33.72 23.92 -42.05
N GLY A 11 -33.13 24.35 -40.93
CA GLY A 11 -32.80 25.74 -40.63
C GLY A 11 -31.28 25.95 -40.66
N SER A 12 -30.83 26.81 -41.56
CA SER A 12 -29.42 27.19 -41.72
C SER A 12 -28.87 27.90 -40.47
N HIS A 13 -28.07 27.21 -39.66
CA HIS A 13 -27.28 27.84 -38.61
C HIS A 13 -25.86 28.12 -39.11
N ARG A 14 -25.53 29.41 -39.29
CA ARG A 14 -24.17 29.90 -39.44
C ARG A 14 -23.33 29.46 -38.25
N VAL A 15 -22.35 28.60 -38.50
CA VAL A 15 -21.30 28.25 -37.54
C VAL A 15 -20.40 29.48 -37.37
N LEU A 16 -20.48 30.14 -36.21
CA LEU A 16 -19.50 31.15 -35.82
C LEU A 16 -18.16 30.45 -35.51
N PRO A 17 -17.02 31.00 -35.96
CA PRO A 17 -15.72 30.39 -35.69
C PRO A 17 -15.40 30.44 -34.19
N ARG A 18 -14.96 29.31 -33.64
CA ARG A 18 -14.44 29.21 -32.27
C ARG A 18 -13.23 30.15 -32.09
N PRO A 19 -13.07 30.82 -30.93
CA PRO A 19 -11.91 31.66 -30.70
C PRO A 19 -10.64 30.80 -30.65
N MET A 20 -9.68 31.19 -31.47
CA MET A 20 -8.33 30.63 -31.53
C MET A 20 -7.58 31.09 -30.27
N ILE A 21 -7.37 30.19 -29.31
CA ILE A 21 -6.60 30.47 -28.09
C ILE A 21 -5.11 30.49 -28.46
N ARG A 22 -4.45 31.63 -28.20
CA ARG A 22 -3.01 31.82 -28.40
C ARG A 22 -2.20 31.05 -27.34
N PRO A 23 -0.98 30.58 -27.66
CA PRO A 23 -0.15 29.84 -26.71
C PRO A 23 0.55 30.80 -25.74
N GLY A 24 0.36 30.57 -24.44
CA GLY A 24 1.00 31.34 -23.38
C GLY A 24 0.72 30.74 -21.99
N GLN A 25 1.64 29.88 -21.54
CA GLN A 25 1.98 29.54 -20.15
C GLN A 25 0.86 29.27 -19.11
N SER A 26 0.65 28.00 -18.76
CA SER A 26 0.43 27.54 -17.37
C SER A 26 0.38 26.00 -17.28
N SER A 27 0.87 25.48 -16.16
CA SER A 27 0.81 24.11 -15.60
C SER A 27 -0.60 23.48 -15.59
N THR A 28 -0.76 22.29 -14.97
CA THR A 28 -1.99 21.58 -14.52
C THR A 28 -3.20 22.40 -13.99
N ARG A 29 -3.15 23.74 -14.00
CA ARG A 29 -4.26 24.66 -13.75
C ARG A 29 -5.53 24.24 -14.49
N GLY A 30 -6.47 23.70 -13.74
CA GLY A 30 -7.84 23.46 -14.16
C GLY A 30 -8.38 22.09 -13.75
N MET A 31 -7.51 21.08 -13.67
CA MET A 31 -7.95 19.72 -13.31
C MET A 31 -8.27 19.64 -11.81
N ARG A 32 -9.52 19.35 -11.47
CA ARG A 32 -9.94 19.08 -10.09
C ARG A 32 -9.78 17.61 -9.79
N VAL A 33 -8.97 17.32 -8.76
CA VAL A 33 -8.62 15.95 -8.38
C VAL A 33 -9.19 15.61 -6.99
N ALA A 34 -9.86 14.46 -6.89
CA ALA A 34 -10.26 13.86 -5.62
C ALA A 34 -9.45 12.60 -5.34
N ILE A 35 -8.78 12.53 -4.19
CA ILE A 35 -8.08 11.32 -3.75
C ILE A 35 -8.88 10.66 -2.63
N ILE A 36 -9.41 9.47 -2.90
CA ILE A 36 -10.21 8.70 -1.95
C ILE A 36 -9.29 7.77 -1.17
N HIS A 37 -9.21 7.94 0.15
CA HIS A 37 -8.39 7.11 1.04
C HIS A 37 -9.25 6.46 2.13
N TYR A 38 -9.03 5.18 2.41
CA TYR A 38 -9.95 4.35 3.22
C TYR A 38 -10.21 4.90 4.64
N TRP A 39 -9.19 5.33 5.39
CA TRP A 39 -9.29 5.99 6.71
C TRP A 39 -7.96 6.66 7.04
N LEU A 40 -8.00 7.79 7.74
CA LEU A 40 -6.85 8.59 8.14
C LEU A 40 -6.73 8.66 9.66
N VAL A 41 -6.30 7.57 10.28
CA VAL A 41 -6.22 7.41 11.75
C VAL A 41 -4.80 7.10 12.26
N GLY A 42 -3.80 7.19 11.39
CA GLY A 42 -2.39 6.93 11.65
C GLY A 42 -1.57 6.99 10.37
N MET A 43 -0.25 6.82 10.47
CA MET A 43 0.66 6.74 9.32
C MET A 43 1.16 5.31 9.13
N ARG A 44 0.87 4.71 7.98
CA ARG A 44 1.38 3.41 7.51
C ARG A 44 1.71 3.50 6.00
N GLY A 45 1.97 2.37 5.36
CA GLY A 45 2.35 2.32 3.95
C GLY A 45 1.30 2.93 3.00
N GLY A 46 0.01 2.78 3.30
CA GLY A 46 -1.05 3.39 2.48
C GLY A 46 -1.02 4.91 2.52
N GLU A 47 -0.76 5.50 3.69
CA GLU A 47 -0.63 6.95 3.85
C GLU A 47 0.65 7.48 3.20
N LYS A 48 1.73 6.68 3.10
CA LYS A 48 2.91 7.04 2.29
C LYS A 48 2.62 7.14 0.80
N VAL A 49 1.77 6.26 0.30
CA VAL A 49 1.28 6.34 -1.09
C VAL A 49 0.40 7.57 -1.28
N LEU A 50 -0.50 7.85 -0.33
CA LEU A 50 -1.30 9.08 -0.34
C LEU A 50 -0.41 10.32 -0.34
N GLU A 51 0.62 10.39 0.51
CA GLU A 51 1.58 11.51 0.51
C GLU A 51 2.21 11.73 -0.86
N SER A 52 2.63 10.66 -1.54
CA SER A 52 3.20 10.79 -2.88
C SER A 52 2.20 11.28 -3.91
N LEU A 53 0.97 10.76 -3.90
CA LEU A 53 -0.11 11.25 -4.76
C LEU A 53 -0.42 12.73 -4.50
N LEU A 54 -0.39 13.18 -3.24
CA LEU A 54 -0.59 14.59 -2.87
C LEU A 54 0.59 15.50 -3.26
N ARG A 55 1.79 14.95 -3.46
CA ARG A 55 2.90 15.71 -4.07
C ARG A 55 2.69 15.86 -5.59
N MET A 56 2.14 14.83 -6.24
CA MET A 56 1.77 14.89 -7.67
C MET A 56 0.58 15.85 -7.90
N PHE A 57 -0.37 15.89 -6.98
CA PHE A 57 -1.58 16.72 -7.06
C PHE A 57 -1.72 17.63 -5.83
N PRO A 58 -0.97 18.75 -5.76
CA PRO A 58 -0.94 19.63 -4.59
C PRO A 58 -2.27 20.29 -4.21
N ASP A 59 -3.19 20.39 -5.17
CA ASP A 59 -4.51 21.00 -5.00
C ASP A 59 -5.63 19.96 -4.83
N ALA A 60 -5.29 18.67 -4.64
CA ALA A 60 -6.29 17.61 -4.53
C ALA A 60 -7.09 17.68 -3.21
N ASP A 61 -8.39 17.45 -3.33
CA ASP A 61 -9.26 17.21 -2.16
C ASP A 61 -9.13 15.74 -1.73
N ILE A 62 -9.07 15.49 -0.42
CA ILE A 62 -9.00 14.14 0.14
C ILE A 62 -10.40 13.73 0.60
N VAL A 63 -10.88 12.56 0.17
CA VAL A 63 -12.11 11.96 0.68
C VAL A 63 -11.77 10.75 1.55
N THR A 64 -12.33 10.66 2.75
CA THR A 64 -12.07 9.50 3.64
C THR A 64 -13.25 9.17 4.55
N HIS A 65 -13.31 7.94 5.07
CA HIS A 65 -14.35 7.58 6.04
C HIS A 65 -14.17 8.25 7.39
N VAL A 66 -12.94 8.29 7.89
CA VAL A 66 -12.63 8.75 9.25
C VAL A 66 -11.32 9.52 9.21
N TYR A 67 -11.27 10.66 9.88
CA TYR A 67 -10.10 11.53 9.90
C TYR A 67 -9.74 11.96 11.33
N ASP A 68 -8.51 11.63 11.75
CA ASP A 68 -7.89 12.14 12.97
C ASP A 68 -6.67 13.01 12.60
N PRO A 69 -6.81 14.36 12.58
CA PRO A 69 -5.74 15.26 12.17
C PRO A 69 -4.50 15.16 13.06
N ALA A 70 -4.62 14.74 14.32
CA ALA A 70 -3.48 14.63 15.23
C ALA A 70 -2.57 13.44 14.90
N ARG A 71 -3.01 12.52 14.03
CA ARG A 71 -2.32 11.27 13.71
C ARG A 71 -1.79 11.17 12.29
N VAL A 72 -1.92 12.23 11.50
CA VAL A 72 -1.45 12.30 10.12
C VAL A 72 -0.37 13.35 9.95
N SER A 73 0.36 13.27 8.83
CA SER A 73 1.45 14.18 8.55
C SER A 73 0.97 15.63 8.28
N PRO A 74 1.87 16.62 8.40
CA PRO A 74 1.58 18.00 7.97
C PRO A 74 1.15 18.09 6.50
N LEU A 75 1.71 17.23 5.65
CA LEU A 75 1.38 17.13 4.23
C LEU A 75 -0.09 16.77 4.01
N ILE A 76 -0.62 15.77 4.71
CA ILE A 76 -2.04 15.42 4.61
C ILE A 76 -2.91 16.55 5.18
N ARG A 77 -2.52 17.13 6.33
CA ARG A 77 -3.29 18.18 7.02
C ARG A 77 -3.50 19.46 6.22
N ARG A 78 -2.62 19.77 5.25
CA ARG A 78 -2.71 21.00 4.45
C ARG A 78 -3.82 20.94 3.39
N HIS A 79 -4.26 19.74 3.01
CA HIS A 79 -5.29 19.57 1.99
C HIS A 79 -6.68 19.62 2.62
N LYS A 80 -7.68 19.94 1.80
CA LYS A 80 -9.07 19.89 2.22
C LYS A 80 -9.49 18.43 2.37
N VAL A 81 -9.90 18.05 3.58
CA VAL A 81 -10.36 16.69 3.90
C VAL A 81 -11.88 16.64 4.03
N ILE A 82 -12.53 15.88 3.16
CA ILE A 82 -13.95 15.60 3.13
C ILE A 82 -14.18 14.24 3.77
N THR A 83 -14.98 14.19 4.83
CA THR A 83 -15.28 12.94 5.54
C THR A 83 -16.68 12.43 5.21
N THR A 84 -16.85 11.11 5.06
CA THR A 84 -18.19 10.52 4.92
C THR A 84 -18.98 10.54 6.24
N SER A 85 -20.25 10.13 6.19
CA SER A 85 -21.11 9.99 7.37
C SER A 85 -20.55 9.08 8.47
N ILE A 86 -19.61 8.18 8.13
CA ILE A 86 -18.93 7.28 9.09
C ILE A 86 -18.16 8.07 10.15
N ASN A 87 -17.57 9.22 9.80
CA ASN A 87 -16.80 10.05 10.72
C ASN A 87 -17.65 10.61 11.87
N ARG A 88 -18.97 10.72 11.68
CA ARG A 88 -19.92 11.24 12.67
C ARG A 88 -20.41 10.16 13.64
N LEU A 89 -20.05 8.90 13.42
CA LEU A 89 -20.45 7.80 14.29
C LEU A 89 -19.66 7.81 15.62
N PRO A 90 -20.24 7.30 16.71
CA PRO A 90 -19.59 7.32 18.03
C PRO A 90 -18.21 6.66 18.02
N PHE A 91 -17.19 7.37 18.52
CA PHE A 91 -15.81 6.86 18.58
C PHE A 91 -15.23 6.41 17.23
N ALA A 92 -15.62 7.05 16.12
CA ALA A 92 -15.20 6.67 14.76
C ALA A 92 -13.69 6.40 14.61
N PRO A 93 -12.74 7.22 15.14
CA PRO A 93 -11.30 6.95 15.04
C PRO A 93 -10.85 5.63 15.70
N ARG A 94 -11.63 5.09 16.64
CA ARG A 94 -11.34 3.83 17.35
C ARG A 94 -12.13 2.64 16.80
N LEU A 95 -13.35 2.87 16.30
CA LEU A 95 -14.29 1.82 15.91
C LEU A 95 -14.52 1.72 14.40
N TYR A 96 -13.79 2.46 13.56
CA TYR A 96 -13.97 2.51 12.11
C TYR A 96 -14.11 1.13 11.44
N THR A 97 -13.33 0.11 11.86
CA THR A 97 -13.43 -1.25 11.30
C THR A 97 -14.77 -1.93 11.57
N LYS A 98 -15.49 -1.54 12.64
CA LYS A 98 -16.83 -2.04 12.98
C LYS A 98 -17.92 -1.43 12.10
N TYR A 99 -17.64 -0.29 11.48
CA TYR A 99 -18.58 0.41 10.59
C TYR A 99 -18.48 -0.02 9.13
N LEU A 100 -17.65 -1.02 8.81
CA LEU A 100 -17.53 -1.61 7.48
C LEU A 100 -18.87 -1.85 6.76
N PRO A 101 -19.97 -2.30 7.40
CA PRO A 101 -21.23 -2.54 6.71
C PRO A 101 -21.93 -1.27 6.21
N LEU A 102 -21.61 -0.13 6.81
CA LEU A 102 -22.19 1.18 6.50
C LEU A 102 -21.32 1.95 5.49
N MET A 103 -20.05 1.55 5.34
CA MET A 103 -19.09 2.21 4.46
C MET A 103 -19.51 2.27 2.98
N PRO A 104 -20.04 1.19 2.36
CA PRO A 104 -20.52 1.22 0.98
C PRO A 104 -21.45 2.39 0.67
N ARG A 105 -22.55 2.50 1.44
CA ARG A 105 -23.53 3.57 1.29
C ARG A 105 -22.91 4.94 1.53
N ALA A 106 -22.07 5.05 2.55
CA ALA A 106 -21.43 6.32 2.89
C ALA A 106 -20.45 6.82 1.81
N LEU A 107 -19.88 5.93 0.98
CA LEU A 107 -19.06 6.32 -0.18
C LEU A 107 -19.92 6.72 -1.37
N GLU A 108 -21.00 5.99 -1.63
CA GLU A 108 -21.91 6.28 -2.74
C GLU A 108 -22.68 7.60 -2.54
N GLU A 109 -22.81 8.08 -1.30
CA GLU A 109 -23.40 9.39 -0.96
C GLU A 109 -22.42 10.58 -1.13
N VAL A 110 -21.14 10.34 -1.44
CA VAL A 110 -20.17 11.43 -1.65
C VAL A 110 -20.43 12.08 -3.01
N ASP A 111 -20.69 13.38 -3.00
CA ASP A 111 -20.80 14.17 -4.22
C ASP A 111 -19.41 14.46 -4.80
N LEU A 112 -19.15 13.86 -5.96
CA LEU A 112 -17.93 14.04 -6.75
C LEU A 112 -18.16 14.90 -8.00
N THR A 113 -19.26 15.64 -8.07
CA THR A 113 -19.55 16.54 -9.20
C THR A 113 -18.44 17.57 -9.40
N GLY A 114 -17.98 17.71 -10.64
CA GLY A 114 -16.98 18.69 -11.04
C GLY A 114 -15.55 18.33 -10.64
N TYR A 115 -15.25 17.06 -10.33
CA TYR A 115 -13.89 16.53 -10.39
C TYR A 115 -13.65 15.91 -11.77
N ASP A 116 -12.46 16.10 -12.32
CA ASP A 116 -12.04 15.53 -13.60
C ASP A 116 -11.30 14.19 -13.42
N LEU A 117 -10.72 13.99 -12.23
CA LEU A 117 -9.93 12.81 -11.88
C LEU A 117 -10.24 12.36 -10.45
N VAL A 118 -10.55 11.08 -10.31
CA VAL A 118 -10.74 10.40 -9.03
C VAL A 118 -9.66 9.33 -8.88
N ILE A 119 -8.87 9.40 -7.82
CA ILE A 119 -7.87 8.39 -7.49
C ILE A 119 -8.25 7.74 -6.17
N SER A 120 -8.70 6.50 -6.18
CA SER A 120 -8.90 5.73 -4.95
C SER A 120 -7.62 4.97 -4.56
N SER A 121 -7.09 5.26 -3.37
CA SER A 121 -6.03 4.49 -2.71
C SER A 121 -6.68 3.47 -1.77
N GLU A 122 -6.72 2.20 -2.17
CA GLU A 122 -7.61 1.20 -1.59
C GLU A 122 -6.91 0.08 -0.81
N SER A 123 -7.32 -0.13 0.44
CA SER A 123 -7.07 -1.34 1.25
C SER A 123 -8.34 -1.75 2.03
N GLY A 124 -9.48 -1.32 1.50
CA GLY A 124 -10.78 -1.30 2.14
C GLY A 124 -11.83 -1.05 1.05
N PRO A 125 -12.91 -0.30 1.31
CA PRO A 125 -13.95 -0.05 0.32
C PRO A 125 -13.70 1.19 -0.57
N ALA A 126 -12.51 1.81 -0.56
CA ALA A 126 -12.31 3.17 -1.08
C ALA A 126 -12.69 3.40 -2.55
N LYS A 127 -12.56 2.40 -3.44
CA LYS A 127 -13.03 2.54 -4.84
C LYS A 127 -14.56 2.59 -4.99
N GLY A 128 -15.29 2.39 -3.89
CA GLY A 128 -16.74 2.28 -3.86
C GLY A 128 -17.51 3.56 -4.19
N VAL A 129 -16.82 4.68 -4.32
CA VAL A 129 -17.41 5.95 -4.74
C VAL A 129 -18.02 5.84 -6.14
N ILE A 130 -18.88 6.80 -6.48
CA ILE A 130 -19.46 6.94 -7.82
C ILE A 130 -18.82 8.16 -8.46
N ALA A 131 -17.86 7.93 -9.34
CA ALA A 131 -17.26 9.00 -10.13
C ALA A 131 -18.27 9.54 -11.17
N PRO A 132 -18.24 10.84 -11.49
CA PRO A 132 -19.02 11.40 -12.59
C PRO A 132 -18.66 10.74 -13.93
N PRO A 133 -19.58 10.66 -14.90
CA PRO A 133 -19.32 10.06 -16.22
C PRO A 133 -18.14 10.67 -16.99
N GLU A 134 -17.87 11.96 -16.77
CA GLU A 134 -16.77 12.71 -17.38
C GLU A 134 -15.42 12.55 -16.65
N ALA A 135 -15.44 12.04 -15.41
CA ALA A 135 -14.25 11.89 -14.60
C ALA A 135 -13.59 10.53 -14.84
N VAL A 136 -12.26 10.52 -14.95
CA VAL A 136 -11.52 9.26 -14.95
C VAL A 136 -11.34 8.76 -13.52
N HIS A 137 -11.70 7.51 -13.25
CA HIS A 137 -11.53 6.86 -11.97
C HIS A 137 -10.42 5.79 -12.02
N ILE A 138 -9.29 6.09 -11.38
CA ILE A 138 -8.19 5.15 -11.19
C ILE A 138 -8.23 4.60 -9.76
N CYS A 139 -8.05 3.29 -9.59
CA CYS A 139 -7.83 2.68 -8.30
C CYS A 139 -6.40 2.18 -8.15
N TYR A 140 -5.64 2.79 -7.23
CA TYR A 140 -4.41 2.22 -6.70
C TYR A 140 -4.75 1.28 -5.53
N CYS A 141 -4.71 -0.01 -5.79
CA CYS A 141 -5.12 -1.04 -4.86
C CYS A 141 -3.91 -1.63 -4.12
N HIS A 142 -3.89 -1.42 -2.80
CA HIS A 142 -2.93 -2.03 -1.88
C HIS A 142 -3.26 -3.49 -1.60
N SER A 143 -4.55 -3.83 -1.57
CA SER A 143 -5.09 -5.17 -1.43
C SER A 143 -6.60 -5.09 -1.62
N PRO A 144 -7.24 -5.96 -2.43
CA PRO A 144 -8.67 -6.21 -2.30
C PRO A 144 -9.00 -6.57 -0.85
N MET A 145 -10.21 -6.30 -0.36
CA MET A 145 -10.56 -6.44 1.06
C MET A 145 -10.27 -7.85 1.62
N ARG A 146 -9.06 -8.06 2.14
CA ARG A 146 -8.54 -9.39 2.49
C ARG A 146 -9.37 -10.12 3.54
N TYR A 147 -9.85 -9.38 4.52
CA TYR A 147 -10.74 -9.87 5.57
C TYR A 147 -12.09 -10.39 5.04
N LEU A 148 -12.47 -10.01 3.81
CA LEU A 148 -13.67 -10.46 3.14
C LEU A 148 -13.41 -11.64 2.19
N TRP A 149 -12.22 -11.70 1.59
CA TRP A 149 -11.85 -12.65 0.55
C TRP A 149 -10.88 -13.72 1.07
N ASP A 150 -9.57 -13.52 0.88
CA ASP A 150 -8.51 -14.51 1.14
C ASP A 150 -8.40 -14.94 2.62
N GLN A 151 -8.65 -14.02 3.56
CA GLN A 151 -8.48 -14.27 4.99
C GLN A 151 -9.80 -14.42 5.77
N TYR A 152 -10.94 -14.48 5.08
CA TYR A 152 -12.27 -14.54 5.72
C TYR A 152 -12.37 -15.59 6.83
N HIS A 153 -11.87 -16.81 6.61
CA HIS A 153 -11.94 -17.88 7.59
C HIS A 153 -11.03 -17.63 8.81
N THR A 154 -9.87 -16.99 8.63
CA THR A 154 -8.99 -16.60 9.74
C THR A 154 -9.66 -15.53 10.59
N TYR A 155 -10.15 -14.45 9.97
CA TYR A 155 -10.88 -13.39 10.68
C TYR A 155 -12.13 -13.91 11.38
N ARG A 156 -12.88 -14.83 10.76
CA ARG A 156 -14.07 -15.45 11.37
C ARG A 156 -13.75 -16.33 12.58
N ARG A 157 -12.61 -17.03 12.57
CA ARG A 157 -12.14 -17.83 13.71
C ARG A 157 -11.73 -16.95 14.88
N GLU A 158 -11.08 -15.83 14.61
CA GLU A 158 -10.64 -14.86 15.62
C GLU A 158 -11.78 -13.95 16.12
N ALA A 159 -12.88 -13.85 15.38
CA ALA A 159 -14.05 -13.07 15.76
C ALA A 159 -14.81 -13.69 16.95
N GLY A 160 -15.38 -12.81 17.79
CA GLY A 160 -16.27 -13.20 18.89
C GLY A 160 -17.58 -13.85 18.40
N PHE A 161 -18.28 -14.55 19.30
CA PHE A 161 -19.43 -15.38 18.97
C PHE A 161 -20.50 -14.65 18.13
N VAL A 162 -20.92 -13.46 18.58
CA VAL A 162 -21.94 -12.65 17.88
C VAL A 162 -21.48 -12.27 16.48
N THR A 163 -20.27 -11.72 16.35
CA THR A 163 -19.70 -11.34 15.05
C THR A 163 -19.59 -12.54 14.11
N ARG A 164 -19.21 -13.72 14.62
CA ARG A 164 -19.08 -14.95 13.84
C ARG A 164 -20.40 -15.43 13.20
N GLN A 165 -21.54 -15.18 13.86
CA GLN A 165 -22.87 -15.51 13.34
C GLN A 165 -23.35 -14.50 12.28
N ILE A 166 -23.01 -13.22 12.44
CA ILE A 166 -23.44 -12.15 11.51
C ILE A 166 -22.59 -12.11 10.24
N MET A 167 -21.30 -12.43 10.36
CA MET A 167 -20.31 -12.33 9.27
C MET A 167 -20.74 -12.98 7.94
N PRO A 168 -21.31 -14.20 7.87
CA PRO A 168 -21.66 -14.83 6.59
C PRO A 168 -22.64 -14.02 5.74
N HIS A 169 -23.70 -13.49 6.36
CA HIS A 169 -24.74 -12.73 5.65
C HIS A 169 -24.22 -11.37 5.17
N MET A 170 -23.44 -10.71 6.02
CA MET A 170 -22.82 -9.42 5.74
C MET A 170 -21.72 -9.54 4.68
N ALA A 171 -20.92 -10.60 4.75
CA ALA A 171 -19.83 -10.85 3.83
C ALA A 171 -20.34 -11.09 2.40
N ALA A 172 -21.43 -11.85 2.22
CA ALA A 172 -21.99 -12.08 0.90
C ALA A 172 -22.37 -10.75 0.21
N ARG A 173 -23.09 -9.88 0.92
CA ARG A 173 -23.49 -8.56 0.39
C ARG A 173 -22.29 -7.66 0.10
N LEU A 174 -21.32 -7.61 1.02
CA LEU A 174 -20.11 -6.82 0.81
C LEU A 174 -19.28 -7.34 -0.37
N ARG A 175 -19.23 -8.66 -0.60
CA ARG A 175 -18.52 -9.22 -1.77
C ARG A 175 -19.20 -8.83 -3.07
N SER A 176 -20.53 -8.94 -3.12
CA SER A 176 -21.30 -8.52 -4.29
C SER A 176 -21.07 -7.03 -4.58
N TRP A 177 -21.16 -6.18 -3.56
CA TRP A 177 -20.89 -4.75 -3.70
C TRP A 177 -19.45 -4.45 -4.12
N ASP A 178 -18.47 -5.16 -3.54
CA ASP A 178 -17.04 -4.99 -3.88
C ASP A 178 -16.77 -5.33 -5.35
N VAL A 179 -17.36 -6.42 -5.87
CA VAL A 179 -17.24 -6.78 -7.29
C VAL A 179 -17.97 -5.77 -8.19
N ILE A 180 -19.19 -5.36 -7.83
CA ILE A 180 -19.99 -4.43 -8.64
C ILE A 180 -19.31 -3.06 -8.71
N SER A 181 -18.83 -2.53 -7.58
CA SER A 181 -18.11 -1.25 -7.54
C SER A 181 -16.81 -1.29 -8.34
N ALA A 182 -16.13 -2.44 -8.41
CA ALA A 182 -14.93 -2.58 -9.22
C ALA A 182 -15.19 -2.45 -10.73
N ALA A 183 -16.43 -2.60 -11.20
CA ALA A 183 -16.79 -2.35 -12.60
C ALA A 183 -16.85 -0.85 -12.96
N ARG A 184 -16.97 0.04 -11.96
CA ARG A 184 -17.03 1.50 -12.14
C ARG A 184 -15.66 2.16 -12.31
N VAL A 185 -14.59 1.45 -11.97
CA VAL A 185 -13.21 1.93 -12.08
C VAL A 185 -12.72 1.77 -13.52
N ASP A 186 -12.11 2.80 -14.08
CA ASP A 186 -11.56 2.76 -15.45
C ASP A 186 -10.28 1.94 -15.51
N ALA A 187 -9.34 2.19 -14.59
CA ALA A 187 -8.07 1.48 -14.53
C ALA A 187 -7.62 1.14 -13.10
N PHE A 188 -6.97 -0.01 -12.96
CA PHE A 188 -6.37 -0.46 -11.70
C PHE A 188 -4.85 -0.43 -11.76
N ALA A 189 -4.25 0.09 -10.69
CA ALA A 189 -2.87 -0.14 -10.32
C ALA A 189 -2.81 -1.10 -9.13
N ALA A 190 -1.91 -2.07 -9.17
CA ALA A 190 -1.61 -2.96 -8.06
C ALA A 190 -0.23 -2.63 -7.49
N ASN A 191 -0.11 -2.65 -6.16
CA ASN A 191 1.18 -2.43 -5.50
C ASN A 191 2.18 -3.59 -5.68
N SER A 192 1.76 -4.74 -6.24
CA SER A 192 2.60 -5.90 -6.51
C SER A 192 1.93 -6.85 -7.51
N GLN A 193 2.70 -7.79 -8.04
CA GLN A 193 2.15 -8.85 -8.89
C GLN A 193 1.15 -9.74 -8.13
N HIS A 194 1.39 -9.98 -6.83
CA HIS A 194 0.48 -10.74 -5.98
C HIS A 194 -0.89 -10.06 -5.87
N VAL A 195 -0.91 -8.75 -5.71
CA VAL A 195 -2.15 -7.98 -5.64
C VAL A 195 -2.82 -7.89 -7.01
N ALA A 196 -2.07 -7.76 -8.10
CA ALA A 196 -2.62 -7.82 -9.46
C ALA A 196 -3.36 -9.15 -9.72
N GLN A 197 -2.78 -10.28 -9.28
CA GLN A 197 -3.43 -11.59 -9.36
C GLN A 197 -4.73 -11.65 -8.54
N ARG A 198 -4.77 -11.01 -7.36
CA ARG A 198 -5.98 -10.93 -6.52
C ARG A 198 -7.07 -10.07 -7.15
N ILE A 199 -6.70 -8.93 -7.74
CA ILE A 199 -7.63 -8.08 -8.51
C ILE A 199 -8.23 -8.88 -9.67
N GLN A 200 -7.39 -9.58 -10.44
CA GLN A 200 -7.86 -10.45 -11.52
C GLN A 200 -8.74 -11.61 -11.01
N LYS A 201 -8.43 -12.19 -9.84
CA LYS A 201 -9.19 -13.30 -9.27
C LYS A 201 -10.57 -12.89 -8.77
N TYR A 202 -10.65 -11.78 -8.02
CA TYR A 202 -11.86 -11.37 -7.33
C TYR A 202 -12.72 -10.40 -8.14
N TRP A 203 -12.10 -9.46 -8.83
CA TRP A 203 -12.80 -8.42 -9.57
C TRP A 203 -12.86 -8.68 -11.08
N ARG A 204 -12.06 -9.65 -11.59
CA ARG A 204 -11.98 -9.96 -13.03
C ARG A 204 -11.53 -8.76 -13.87
N ARG A 205 -10.66 -7.94 -13.30
CA ARG A 205 -10.09 -6.74 -13.94
C ARG A 205 -8.58 -6.90 -14.08
N PRO A 206 -7.97 -6.41 -15.18
CA PRO A 206 -6.53 -6.28 -15.27
C PRO A 206 -6.06 -5.15 -14.34
N ALA A 207 -4.80 -5.23 -13.91
CA ALA A 207 -4.15 -4.17 -13.14
C ALA A 207 -2.70 -4.02 -13.61
N GLU A 208 -2.25 -2.77 -13.78
CA GLU A 208 -0.82 -2.46 -13.99
C GLU A 208 -0.09 -2.55 -12.65
N VAL A 209 1.09 -3.16 -12.61
CA VAL A 209 1.89 -3.21 -11.40
C VAL A 209 2.69 -1.92 -11.27
N ILE A 210 2.40 -1.15 -10.22
CA ILE A 210 3.09 0.08 -9.86
C ILE A 210 3.47 -0.05 -8.39
N TYR A 211 4.74 -0.36 -8.12
CA TYR A 211 5.23 -0.54 -6.77
C TYR A 211 5.07 0.73 -5.93
N PRO A 212 4.76 0.62 -4.63
CA PRO A 212 4.53 1.77 -3.78
C PRO A 212 5.86 2.54 -3.55
N PRO A 213 5.78 3.86 -3.30
CA PRO A 213 6.96 4.68 -3.04
C PRO A 213 7.60 4.27 -1.72
N VAL A 214 8.87 3.85 -1.76
CA VAL A 214 9.69 3.58 -0.58
C VAL A 214 10.70 4.72 -0.41
N ALA A 215 10.84 5.23 0.82
CA ALA A 215 11.77 6.31 1.15
C ALA A 215 13.21 5.77 1.28
N VAL A 216 13.74 5.22 0.18
CA VAL A 216 15.05 4.55 0.14
C VAL A 216 16.20 5.47 0.56
N ASP A 217 16.09 6.77 0.28
CA ASP A 217 17.10 7.79 0.62
C ASP A 217 17.22 8.04 2.13
N ASP A 218 16.24 7.59 2.93
CA ASP A 218 16.35 7.66 4.39
C ASP A 218 17.35 6.63 4.94
N PHE A 219 17.76 5.65 4.14
CA PHE A 219 18.58 4.50 4.52
C PHE A 219 19.92 4.50 3.79
N ALA A 220 20.95 3.94 4.43
CA ALA A 220 22.27 3.80 3.84
C ALA A 220 23.03 2.62 4.47
N PRO A 221 23.93 1.98 3.72
CA PRO A 221 24.88 1.03 4.29
C PRO A 221 25.77 1.67 5.34
N ILE A 222 26.16 0.87 6.34
CA ILE A 222 27.17 1.24 7.34
C ILE A 222 28.47 0.46 7.13
N PRO A 223 29.61 0.96 7.66
CA PRO A 223 30.88 0.23 7.64
C PRO A 223 30.75 -1.17 8.21
N ALA A 224 31.50 -2.13 7.67
CA ALA A 224 31.44 -3.53 8.10
C ALA A 224 31.76 -3.71 9.59
N ALA A 225 32.65 -2.88 10.15
CA ALA A 225 33.01 -2.89 11.57
C ALA A 225 31.87 -2.48 12.51
N ASP A 226 30.86 -1.77 12.01
CA ASP A 226 29.72 -1.29 12.80
C ASP A 226 28.49 -2.22 12.68
N ARG A 227 28.60 -3.30 11.90
CA ARG A 227 27.53 -4.29 11.74
C ARG A 227 27.44 -5.18 12.97
N GLY A 228 26.22 -5.58 13.29
CA GLY A 228 25.93 -6.46 14.42
C GLY A 228 25.74 -7.91 14.00
N GLU A 229 26.02 -8.81 14.94
CA GLU A 229 25.89 -10.25 14.76
C GLU A 229 24.49 -10.75 15.14
N PHE A 230 23.44 -10.15 14.57
CA PHE A 230 22.04 -10.50 14.88
C PHE A 230 21.14 -10.48 13.65
N TYR A 231 20.12 -11.33 13.65
CA TYR A 231 19.02 -11.27 12.69
C TYR A 231 17.93 -10.34 13.21
N LEU A 232 17.15 -9.76 12.30
CA LEU A 232 16.13 -8.79 12.65
C LEU A 232 14.76 -9.26 12.22
N TRP A 233 13.78 -9.12 13.11
CA TRP A 233 12.36 -9.12 12.77
C TRP A 233 11.78 -7.77 13.18
N ALA A 234 11.03 -7.10 12.30
CA ALA A 234 10.39 -5.84 12.64
C ALA A 234 8.98 -5.71 12.06
N GLY A 235 8.05 -5.15 12.84
CA GLY A 235 6.69 -4.86 12.38
C GLY A 235 5.62 -4.92 13.47
N GLU A 236 4.36 -4.85 13.07
CA GLU A 236 3.24 -5.14 13.98
C GLU A 236 3.22 -6.64 14.33
N LEU A 237 3.08 -6.99 15.61
CA LEU A 237 3.00 -8.38 16.07
C LEU A 237 1.60 -8.95 15.82
N VAL A 238 1.30 -9.22 14.55
CA VAL A 238 0.01 -9.75 14.05
C VAL A 238 0.22 -11.09 13.33
N ALA A 239 -0.82 -11.94 13.35
CA ALA A 239 -0.72 -13.34 12.93
C ALA A 239 -0.17 -13.54 11.50
N TYR A 240 -0.63 -12.75 10.53
CA TYR A 240 -0.20 -12.92 9.13
C TYR A 240 1.29 -12.56 8.89
N LYS A 241 1.92 -11.79 9.79
CA LYS A 241 3.37 -11.48 9.72
C LYS A 241 4.26 -12.58 10.32
N ARG A 242 3.65 -13.63 10.88
CA ARG A 242 4.29 -14.81 11.43
C ARG A 242 5.46 -14.56 12.41
N PRO A 243 5.36 -13.64 13.39
CA PRO A 243 6.41 -13.48 14.41
C PRO A 243 6.61 -14.75 15.25
N ASP A 244 5.54 -15.54 15.44
CA ASP A 244 5.58 -16.86 16.08
C ASP A 244 6.62 -17.79 15.45
N LEU A 245 6.63 -17.83 14.12
CA LEU A 245 7.51 -18.70 13.34
C LEU A 245 8.97 -18.26 13.44
N ALA A 246 9.22 -16.95 13.40
CA ALA A 246 10.57 -16.40 13.61
C ALA A 246 11.09 -16.76 15.01
N ILE A 247 10.29 -16.54 16.06
CA ILE A 247 10.72 -16.81 17.44
C ILE A 247 11.02 -18.29 17.65
N GLU A 248 10.14 -19.18 17.18
CA GLU A 248 10.34 -20.62 17.37
C GLU A 248 11.53 -21.16 16.56
N ALA A 249 11.76 -20.66 15.34
CA ALA A 249 12.93 -21.03 14.55
C ALA A 249 14.23 -20.58 15.24
N PHE A 250 14.26 -19.35 15.75
CA PHE A 250 15.45 -18.79 16.40
C PHE A 250 15.72 -19.38 17.78
N ASN A 251 14.70 -19.86 18.49
CA ASN A 251 14.91 -20.69 19.68
C ASN A 251 15.68 -21.98 19.36
N ARG A 252 15.45 -22.59 18.19
CA ARG A 252 16.12 -23.83 17.75
C ARG A 252 17.51 -23.59 17.16
N LEU A 253 17.70 -22.46 16.48
CA LEU A 253 18.98 -22.09 15.86
C LEU A 253 20.02 -21.59 16.87
N ASP A 254 19.58 -21.09 18.03
CA ASP A 254 20.42 -20.40 19.03
C ASP A 254 21.25 -19.26 18.41
N ARG A 255 20.61 -18.50 17.50
CA ARG A 255 21.19 -17.31 16.86
C ARG A 255 20.59 -16.03 17.45
N PRO A 256 21.33 -14.92 17.59
CA PRO A 256 20.75 -13.69 18.11
C PRO A 256 19.64 -13.15 17.19
N LEU A 257 18.45 -12.90 17.75
CA LEU A 257 17.32 -12.29 17.05
C LEU A 257 16.87 -11.04 17.80
N ILE A 258 16.77 -9.91 17.10
CA ILE A 258 16.14 -8.70 17.61
C ILE A 258 14.73 -8.60 17.04
N VAL A 259 13.74 -8.38 17.92
CA VAL A 259 12.32 -8.24 17.57
C VAL A 259 11.87 -6.82 17.88
N ILE A 260 11.51 -6.06 16.83
CA ILE A 260 11.05 -4.67 16.92
C ILE A 260 9.56 -4.58 16.62
N GLY A 261 8.82 -3.88 17.49
CA GLY A 261 7.44 -3.48 17.25
C GLY A 261 6.38 -4.24 18.05
N GLY A 262 5.15 -4.14 17.56
CA GLY A 262 3.92 -4.66 18.18
C GLY A 262 3.43 -3.92 19.43
N PRO A 263 2.13 -4.09 19.78
CA PRO A 263 1.63 -3.61 21.06
C PRO A 263 2.20 -4.47 22.19
N ARG A 264 2.51 -3.84 23.33
CA ARG A 264 3.13 -4.49 24.52
C ARG A 264 2.48 -5.82 24.94
N LYS A 265 1.17 -5.98 24.72
CA LYS A 265 0.45 -7.22 25.05
C LYS A 265 0.91 -8.40 24.18
N ALA A 266 1.00 -8.20 22.86
CA ALA A 266 1.45 -9.24 21.92
C ALA A 266 2.93 -9.56 22.15
N GLU A 267 3.74 -8.53 22.39
CA GLU A 267 5.15 -8.65 22.75
C GLU A 267 5.34 -9.56 23.97
N ARG A 268 4.63 -9.30 25.08
CA ARG A 268 4.72 -10.13 26.30
C ARG A 268 4.34 -11.60 26.06
N ALA A 269 3.30 -11.85 25.27
CA ALA A 269 2.84 -13.21 24.99
C ALA A 269 3.89 -14.01 24.19
N LEU A 270 4.57 -13.34 23.26
CA LEU A 270 5.63 -13.93 22.45
C LEU A 270 6.94 -14.08 23.22
N ALA A 271 7.31 -13.06 24.02
CA ALA A 271 8.51 -13.08 24.86
C ALA A 271 8.47 -14.20 25.90
N ALA A 272 7.28 -14.58 26.40
CA ALA A 272 7.13 -15.71 27.32
C ALA A 272 7.54 -17.08 26.72
N ARG A 273 7.68 -17.17 25.39
CA ARG A 273 8.11 -18.37 24.66
C ARG A 273 9.52 -18.25 24.09
N ALA A 274 10.21 -17.14 24.33
CA ALA A 274 11.49 -16.84 23.70
C ALA A 274 12.66 -17.18 24.62
N ASN A 275 13.72 -17.75 24.04
CA ASN A 275 14.98 -18.04 24.72
C ASN A 275 15.83 -16.75 24.88
N SER A 276 16.93 -16.83 25.63
CA SER A 276 17.81 -15.70 25.94
C SER A 276 18.52 -15.08 24.74
N ASN A 277 18.60 -15.80 23.61
CA ASN A 277 19.14 -15.28 22.35
C ASN A 277 18.19 -14.32 21.62
N ILE A 278 16.94 -14.19 22.06
CA ILE A 278 15.93 -13.34 21.43
C ILE A 278 15.66 -12.11 22.30
N ARG A 279 15.83 -10.92 21.72
CA ARG A 279 15.62 -9.65 22.41
C ARG A 279 14.47 -8.87 21.80
N PHE A 280 13.46 -8.61 22.61
CA PHE A 280 12.37 -7.68 22.27
C PHE A 280 12.76 -6.28 22.68
N VAL A 281 12.60 -5.31 21.78
CA VAL A 281 12.91 -3.89 22.03
C VAL A 281 11.70 -2.98 21.93
N GLY A 282 10.52 -3.55 21.69
CA GLY A 282 9.26 -2.82 21.52
C GLY A 282 9.28 -1.87 20.32
N HIS A 283 8.46 -0.82 20.38
CA HIS A 283 8.49 0.25 19.39
C HIS A 283 9.72 1.14 19.59
N VAL A 284 10.45 1.40 18.51
CA VAL A 284 11.63 2.27 18.52
C VAL A 284 11.41 3.49 17.60
N PRO A 285 12.02 4.65 17.92
CA PRO A 285 12.05 5.80 17.03
C PRO A 285 12.71 5.47 15.67
N PHE A 286 12.35 6.23 14.63
CA PHE A 286 12.77 5.96 13.25
C PHE A 286 14.29 5.94 13.06
N ASP A 287 15.03 6.86 13.70
CA ASP A 287 16.50 6.87 13.67
C ASP A 287 17.11 5.58 14.24
N LYS A 288 16.53 5.03 15.31
CA LYS A 288 16.96 3.74 15.86
C LYS A 288 16.57 2.57 14.96
N LEU A 289 15.38 2.60 14.35
CA LEU A 289 14.98 1.59 13.38
C LEU A 289 15.99 1.50 12.24
N ARG A 290 16.35 2.63 11.63
CA ARG A 290 17.36 2.70 10.56
C ARG A 290 18.68 2.05 10.95
N ARG A 291 19.17 2.33 12.16
CA ARG A 291 20.40 1.69 12.69
C ARG A 291 20.26 0.18 12.82
N TYR A 292 19.12 -0.33 13.29
CA TYR A 292 18.88 -1.77 13.34
C TYR A 292 18.81 -2.41 11.95
N LEU A 293 18.16 -1.76 10.98
CA LEU A 293 18.09 -2.27 9.60
C LEU A 293 19.49 -2.32 8.96
N ALA A 294 20.32 -1.29 9.16
CA ALA A 294 21.66 -1.23 8.58
C ALA A 294 22.68 -2.16 9.27
N SER A 295 22.46 -2.54 10.52
CA SER A 295 23.39 -3.36 11.30
C SER A 295 23.04 -4.85 11.37
N CYS A 296 21.84 -5.28 10.97
CA CYS A 296 21.47 -6.69 11.08
C CYS A 296 22.20 -7.57 10.06
N LYS A 297 22.35 -8.87 10.35
CA LYS A 297 22.82 -9.87 9.36
C LYS A 297 21.87 -9.97 8.18
N ALA A 298 20.58 -10.16 8.49
CA ALA A 298 19.49 -10.15 7.53
C ALA A 298 18.17 -9.83 8.24
N LEU A 299 17.19 -9.34 7.46
CA LEU A 299 15.79 -9.29 7.90
C LEU A 299 15.14 -10.67 7.73
N ILE A 300 14.43 -11.12 8.75
CA ILE A 300 13.58 -12.31 8.73
C ILE A 300 12.15 -11.86 8.41
N PHE A 301 11.65 -12.23 7.24
CA PHE A 301 10.35 -11.83 6.71
C PHE A 301 9.46 -13.05 6.41
N PRO A 302 8.90 -13.70 7.46
CA PRO A 302 8.24 -15.00 7.31
C PRO A 302 6.75 -14.91 6.91
N GLY A 303 6.17 -13.70 6.95
CA GLY A 303 4.76 -13.46 6.62
C GLY A 303 4.50 -13.37 5.13
N GLU A 304 3.26 -13.67 4.72
CA GLU A 304 2.77 -13.39 3.37
C GLU A 304 2.13 -11.99 3.37
N GLU A 305 2.87 -10.98 2.89
CA GLU A 305 2.40 -9.59 2.79
C GLU A 305 2.03 -9.20 1.34
N ASP A 306 1.29 -8.09 1.15
CA ASP A 306 0.88 -7.65 -0.19
C ASP A 306 2.04 -7.16 -1.04
N PHE A 307 2.91 -6.32 -0.46
CA PHE A 307 4.14 -5.82 -1.09
C PHE A 307 5.35 -6.07 -0.18
N GLY A 308 5.32 -5.55 1.04
CA GLY A 308 6.45 -5.63 1.98
C GLY A 308 7.45 -4.49 1.75
N ILE A 309 7.14 -3.31 2.32
CA ILE A 309 8.04 -2.14 2.26
C ILE A 309 9.35 -2.40 3.02
N LEU A 310 9.27 -3.09 4.16
CA LEU A 310 10.42 -3.31 5.04
C LEU A 310 11.57 -4.09 4.38
N PRO A 311 11.34 -5.16 3.57
CA PRO A 311 12.37 -5.73 2.72
C PRO A 311 13.16 -4.69 1.89
N VAL A 312 12.47 -3.74 1.26
CA VAL A 312 13.10 -2.68 0.47
C VAL A 312 13.92 -1.73 1.35
N GLU A 313 13.38 -1.32 2.50
CA GLU A 313 14.10 -0.46 3.47
C GLU A 313 15.39 -1.12 4.00
N VAL A 314 15.37 -2.44 4.20
CA VAL A 314 16.53 -3.22 4.64
C VAL A 314 17.56 -3.35 3.52
N MET A 315 17.14 -3.60 2.28
CA MET A 315 18.03 -3.62 1.12
C MET A 315 18.63 -2.23 0.84
N ALA A 316 17.86 -1.15 1.02
CA ALA A 316 18.35 0.23 0.96
C ALA A 316 19.36 0.53 2.09
N SER A 317 19.30 -0.20 3.20
CA SER A 317 20.31 -0.17 4.25
C SER A 317 21.53 -1.07 3.95
N GLY A 318 21.60 -1.66 2.76
CA GLY A 318 22.69 -2.54 2.34
C GLY A 318 22.69 -3.93 3.00
N ARG A 319 21.53 -4.39 3.49
CA ARG A 319 21.40 -5.68 4.17
C ARG A 319 20.43 -6.62 3.44
N PRO A 320 20.70 -7.94 3.44
CA PRO A 320 19.87 -8.91 2.74
C PRO A 320 18.59 -9.29 3.52
N VAL A 321 17.68 -9.98 2.84
CA VAL A 321 16.39 -10.40 3.39
C VAL A 321 16.19 -11.91 3.24
N ILE A 322 15.83 -12.61 4.32
CA ILE A 322 15.33 -13.99 4.28
C ILE A 322 13.80 -13.93 4.32
N ALA A 323 13.14 -14.13 3.19
CA ALA A 323 11.71 -13.94 3.04
C ALA A 323 10.96 -15.21 2.64
N TYR A 324 9.71 -15.31 3.08
CA TYR A 324 8.82 -16.35 2.58
C TYR A 324 8.52 -16.09 1.09
N GLY A 325 8.76 -17.09 0.24
CA GLY A 325 8.68 -17.01 -1.22
C GLY A 325 7.26 -16.96 -1.78
N ARG A 326 6.37 -16.17 -1.17
CA ARG A 326 5.00 -15.90 -1.62
C ARG A 326 4.64 -14.44 -1.32
N GLY A 327 3.54 -13.97 -1.92
CA GLY A 327 3.07 -12.61 -1.72
C GLY A 327 3.97 -11.57 -2.38
N GLY A 328 4.01 -10.38 -1.81
CA GLY A 328 4.79 -9.24 -2.30
C GLY A 328 6.30 -9.39 -2.15
N ALA A 329 6.78 -10.30 -1.31
CA ALA A 329 8.21 -10.58 -1.19
C ALA A 329 8.82 -11.02 -2.54
N LEU A 330 8.03 -11.68 -3.40
CA LEU A 330 8.45 -12.06 -4.76
C LEU A 330 8.63 -10.87 -5.71
N SER A 331 8.10 -9.70 -5.36
CA SER A 331 8.29 -8.46 -6.12
C SER A 331 9.54 -7.70 -5.68
N THR A 332 10.05 -7.96 -4.47
CA THR A 332 11.13 -7.17 -3.86
C THR A 332 12.41 -7.98 -3.67
N VAL A 333 12.34 -9.25 -3.30
CA VAL A 333 13.51 -10.10 -3.04
C VAL A 333 13.79 -11.01 -4.23
N ILE A 334 14.98 -10.85 -4.81
CA ILE A 334 15.59 -11.74 -5.79
C ILE A 334 16.46 -12.77 -5.05
N ASP A 335 16.10 -14.05 -5.17
CA ASP A 335 16.78 -15.17 -4.51
C ASP A 335 18.26 -15.25 -4.91
N GLY A 336 19.15 -15.35 -3.94
CA GLY A 336 20.61 -15.39 -4.14
C GLY A 336 21.27 -14.02 -4.44
N GLU A 337 20.52 -13.03 -4.93
CA GLU A 337 21.07 -11.72 -5.31
C GLU A 337 20.83 -10.63 -4.26
N THR A 338 19.65 -10.66 -3.63
CA THR A 338 19.24 -9.64 -2.65
C THR A 338 18.90 -10.23 -1.28
N GLY A 339 18.99 -11.55 -1.17
CA GLY A 339 18.54 -12.30 -0.04
C GLY A 339 18.20 -13.73 -0.42
N LEU A 340 17.32 -14.35 0.36
CA LEU A 340 16.95 -15.75 0.21
C LEU A 340 15.45 -15.93 0.34
N LEU A 341 14.85 -16.65 -0.61
CA LEU A 341 13.45 -17.02 -0.62
C LEU A 341 13.27 -18.47 -0.15
N PHE A 342 12.47 -18.67 0.89
CA PHE A 342 12.12 -19.99 1.40
C PHE A 342 10.67 -20.37 1.12
N LYS A 343 10.42 -21.64 0.81
CA LYS A 343 9.11 -22.09 0.26
C LYS A 343 8.18 -22.73 1.29
N ASP A 344 8.72 -23.27 2.36
CA ASP A 344 7.93 -23.92 3.42
C ASP A 344 7.71 -22.93 4.58
N GLN A 345 6.46 -22.54 4.84
CA GLN A 345 6.10 -21.60 5.92
C GLN A 345 5.98 -22.29 7.29
N SER A 346 6.94 -23.17 7.58
CA SER A 346 7.10 -23.92 8.82
C SER A 346 8.33 -23.43 9.59
N VAL A 347 8.43 -23.85 10.84
CA VAL A 347 9.59 -23.56 11.69
C VAL A 347 10.84 -24.19 11.08
N GLU A 348 10.72 -25.45 10.65
CA GLU A 348 11.76 -26.22 9.98
C GLU A 348 12.20 -25.54 8.68
N GLY A 349 11.24 -25.07 7.88
CA GLY A 349 11.50 -24.34 6.64
C GLY A 349 12.34 -23.08 6.85
N LEU A 350 12.04 -22.29 7.89
CA LEU A 350 12.83 -21.11 8.23
C LEU A 350 14.19 -21.47 8.85
N VAL A 351 14.27 -22.52 9.68
CA VAL A 351 15.54 -23.02 10.23
C VAL A 351 16.50 -23.38 9.08
N GLU A 352 16.02 -24.17 8.11
CA GLU A 352 16.83 -24.57 6.95
C GLU A 352 17.16 -23.37 6.05
N ALA A 353 16.25 -22.41 5.91
CA ALA A 353 16.51 -21.17 5.18
C ALA A 353 17.66 -20.35 5.79
N VAL A 354 17.68 -20.20 7.12
CA VAL A 354 18.76 -19.48 7.82
C VAL A 354 20.09 -20.22 7.68
N LYS A 355 20.10 -21.54 7.85
CA LYS A 355 21.32 -22.34 7.67
C LYS A 355 21.86 -22.25 6.24
N ARG A 356 20.96 -22.34 5.23
CA ARG A 356 21.34 -22.20 3.82
C ARG A 356 21.91 -20.81 3.54
N PHE A 357 21.26 -19.77 4.07
CA PHE A 357 21.72 -18.40 3.97
C PHE A 357 23.16 -18.23 4.51
N GLU A 358 23.45 -18.77 5.71
CA GLU A 358 24.80 -18.77 6.31
C GLU A 358 25.80 -19.61 5.48
N ALA A 359 25.39 -20.80 5.02
CA ALA A 359 26.26 -21.72 4.27
C ALA A 359 26.65 -21.19 2.88
N GLU A 360 25.77 -20.44 2.23
CA GLU A 360 26.02 -19.80 0.93
C GLU A 360 26.72 -18.44 1.06
N GLY A 361 26.94 -17.93 2.29
CA GLY A 361 27.62 -16.66 2.55
C GLY A 361 26.81 -15.44 2.10
N LEU A 362 25.48 -15.54 2.06
CA LEU A 362 24.60 -14.48 1.56
C LEU A 362 24.55 -13.25 2.50
N GLU A 363 25.09 -13.34 3.72
CA GLU A 363 25.31 -12.19 4.60
C GLU A 363 26.34 -11.17 4.07
N HIS A 364 27.16 -11.61 3.11
CA HIS A 364 28.27 -10.86 2.50
C HIS A 364 27.95 -10.32 1.11
N LEU A 365 26.69 -10.34 0.67
CA LEU A 365 26.25 -9.70 -0.57
C LEU A 365 26.71 -8.23 -0.64
N ASP A 366 27.01 -7.75 -1.85
CA ASP A 366 27.46 -6.36 -2.09
C ASP A 366 26.38 -5.37 -1.61
N PRO A 367 26.65 -4.58 -0.56
CA PRO A 367 25.69 -3.60 -0.05
C PRO A 367 25.25 -2.60 -1.12
N GLN A 368 26.14 -2.24 -2.05
CA GLN A 368 25.82 -1.27 -3.10
C GLN A 368 24.90 -1.87 -4.17
N ALA A 369 24.99 -3.18 -4.45
CA ALA A 369 24.03 -3.86 -5.30
C ALA A 369 22.62 -3.87 -4.69
N LEU A 370 22.53 -4.11 -3.38
CA LEU A 370 21.26 -4.06 -2.63
C LEU A 370 20.63 -2.66 -2.67
N VAL A 371 21.44 -1.62 -2.48
CA VAL A 371 20.99 -0.22 -2.58
C VAL A 371 20.48 0.12 -3.98
N ARG A 372 21.23 -0.24 -5.03
CA ARG A 372 20.81 -0.02 -6.43
C ARG A 372 19.50 -0.72 -6.75
N HIS A 373 19.32 -1.95 -6.27
CA HIS A 373 18.06 -2.68 -6.41
C HIS A 373 16.91 -1.99 -5.67
N ALA A 374 17.13 -1.60 -4.40
CA ALA A 374 16.12 -0.90 -3.61
C ALA A 374 15.69 0.42 -4.26
N ALA A 375 16.62 1.16 -4.89
CA ALA A 375 16.33 2.41 -5.59
C ALA A 375 15.30 2.28 -6.73
N THR A 376 15.07 1.07 -7.25
CA THR A 376 14.02 0.83 -8.26
C THR A 376 12.58 0.97 -7.71
N PHE A 377 12.43 1.05 -6.38
CA PHE A 377 11.17 1.21 -5.65
C PHE A 377 11.03 2.61 -5.03
N ASP A 378 11.84 3.58 -5.45
CA ASP A 378 11.81 4.95 -4.96
C ASP A 378 10.50 5.69 -5.31
N GLU A 379 10.34 6.88 -4.73
CA GLU A 379 9.17 7.71 -5.00
C GLU A 379 9.06 8.12 -6.48
N ALA A 380 10.19 8.39 -7.13
CA ALA A 380 10.21 8.79 -8.53
C ALA A 380 9.70 7.67 -9.46
N ALA A 381 10.06 6.41 -9.19
CA ALA A 381 9.57 5.24 -9.91
C ALA A 381 8.07 5.06 -9.77
N PHE A 382 7.54 5.19 -8.55
CA PHE A 382 6.09 5.18 -8.31
C PHE A 382 5.39 6.27 -9.14
N GLN A 383 5.86 7.51 -9.06
CA GLN A 383 5.25 8.64 -9.76
C GLN A 383 5.31 8.47 -11.29
N ARG A 384 6.43 8.01 -11.85
CA ARG A 384 6.53 7.66 -13.29
C ARG A 384 5.50 6.61 -13.69
N GLY A 385 5.29 5.58 -12.86
CA GLY A 385 4.25 4.58 -13.06
C GLY A 385 2.84 5.18 -13.09
N ILE A 386 2.52 6.06 -12.13
CA ILE A 386 1.22 6.74 -12.09
C ILE A 386 1.03 7.64 -13.32
N VAL A 387 2.04 8.40 -13.74
CA VAL A 387 1.98 9.23 -14.96
C VAL A 387 1.71 8.38 -16.20
N LYS A 388 2.38 7.25 -16.34
CA LYS A 388 2.15 6.31 -17.45
C LYS A 388 0.71 5.76 -17.43
N LEU A 389 0.20 5.40 -16.25
CA LEU A 389 -1.18 4.93 -16.10
C LEU A 389 -2.19 6.01 -16.47
N LEU A 390 -2.00 7.25 -16.01
CA LEU A 390 -2.83 8.40 -16.38
C LEU A 390 -2.85 8.62 -17.89
N ALA A 391 -1.68 8.59 -18.53
CA ALA A 391 -1.56 8.71 -19.98
C ALA A 391 -2.33 7.61 -20.73
N SER A 392 -2.32 6.37 -20.21
CA SER A 392 -3.09 5.25 -20.79
C SER A 392 -4.61 5.48 -20.76
N GLN A 393 -5.09 6.33 -19.84
CA GLN A 393 -6.49 6.72 -19.70
C GLN A 393 -6.79 8.08 -20.36
N SER A 394 -5.89 8.57 -21.22
CA SER A 394 -5.99 9.88 -21.88
C SER A 394 -6.04 11.08 -20.92
N VAL A 395 -5.60 10.89 -19.67
CA VAL A 395 -5.48 11.97 -18.68
C VAL A 395 -4.13 12.67 -18.89
N ARG A 396 -4.17 13.95 -19.24
CA ARG A 396 -2.96 14.77 -19.38
C ARG A 396 -2.45 15.20 -18.01
N TYR A 397 -1.25 14.75 -17.66
CA TYR A 397 -0.53 15.21 -16.47
C TYR A 397 0.69 16.01 -16.91
N GLU A 398 0.75 17.27 -16.51
CA GLU A 398 1.95 18.10 -16.66
C GLU A 398 2.68 18.12 -15.33
N PRO A 399 3.91 17.57 -15.24
CA PRO A 399 4.62 17.55 -13.98
C PRO A 399 4.92 18.96 -13.47
N SER A 400 5.04 19.11 -12.17
CA SER A 400 5.63 20.33 -11.61
C SER A 400 7.11 20.42 -12.01
N LEU A 401 7.64 21.64 -12.14
CA LEU A 401 9.06 21.90 -12.43
C LEU A 401 10.04 21.20 -11.46
N GLU A 402 9.56 20.86 -10.26
CA GLU A 402 10.32 20.13 -9.24
C GLU A 402 10.44 18.63 -9.56
N PHE A 403 9.39 18.03 -10.13
CA PHE A 403 9.41 16.64 -10.61
C PHE A 403 10.36 16.45 -11.80
N GLU A 404 10.40 17.40 -12.74
CA GLU A 404 11.28 17.34 -13.91
C GLU A 404 12.76 17.35 -13.52
N ARG A 405 13.13 18.11 -12.47
CA ARG A 405 14.51 18.16 -11.95
C ARG A 405 14.94 16.84 -11.33
N THR A 406 14.07 16.21 -10.52
CA THR A 406 14.36 14.93 -9.87
C THR A 406 14.38 13.78 -10.87
N ALA A 407 13.49 13.80 -11.88
CA ALA A 407 13.47 12.80 -12.95
C ALA A 407 14.72 12.88 -13.85
N ALA A 408 15.25 14.08 -14.11
CA ALA A 408 16.47 14.26 -14.90
C ALA A 408 17.74 13.75 -14.18
N LEU A 409 17.78 13.86 -12.85
CA LEU A 409 18.91 13.39 -12.03
C LEU A 409 18.93 11.86 -11.83
N ALA A 410 17.80 11.18 -11.99
CA ALA A 410 17.71 9.72 -11.84
C ALA A 410 18.10 8.93 -13.11
N ILE A 411 18.32 9.64 -14.24
CA ILE A 411 18.70 9.05 -15.54
C ILE A 411 20.20 9.31 -15.85
N SER A 412 20.86 10.16 -15.06
CA SER A 412 22.31 10.42 -15.09
C SER A 412 23.03 9.62 -14.03
#